data_AF-A0A4R2R4X9-F1
#
_entry.id   AF-A0A4R2R4X9-F1
#
_cell.length_a   1.000
_cell.length_b   1.000
_cell.length_c   1.000
_cell.angle_alpha   90.00
_cell.angle_beta   90.00
_cell.angle_gamma   90.00
#
_symmetry.space_group_name_H-M   'P 1'
#
loop_
_entity.id
_entity.type
_entity.pdbx_description
1 polymer ?
#
loop_
_entity_poly.entity_id
_entity_poly.type
_entity_poly.pdbx_seq_one_letter_code
_entity_poly.pdbx_strand_id
1 'polypeptide(L)' 'MSQHHEQCVLCQAETDYEPETPSYQRRNYIDTAGQLCAECYEEIAQNKEWHNLL' A
#
# COMPACT_ATOMS: atom_id res chain seq x y z
N MET A 1 -17.44 16.54 -4.71
CA MET A 1 -16.93 15.22 -4.29
C MET A 1 -15.48 15.44 -3.94
N SER A 2 -15.16 15.41 -2.64
CA SER A 2 -13.78 15.51 -2.17
C SER A 2 -13.09 14.20 -2.57
N GLN A 3 -12.18 14.23 -3.54
CA GLN A 3 -11.36 13.07 -3.89
C GLN A 3 -10.40 12.85 -2.74
N HIS A 4 -10.73 11.90 -1.86
CA HIS A 4 -9.88 11.52 -0.75
C HIS A 4 -9.05 10.34 -1.22
N HIS A 5 -7.77 10.56 -1.46
CA HIS A 5 -6.87 9.45 -1.68
C HIS A 5 -6.67 8.66 -0.39
N GLU A 6 -6.50 7.35 -0.54
CA GLU A 6 -6.15 6.45 0.55
C GLU A 6 -4.75 6.78 1.06
N GLN A 7 -4.55 6.63 2.36
CA GLN A 7 -3.28 6.88 3.01
C GLN A 7 -2.50 5.57 3.19
N CYS A 8 -1.19 5.65 3.05
CA CYS A 8 -0.28 4.55 3.33
C CYS A 8 -0.51 4.04 4.76
N VAL A 9 -0.79 2.76 4.92
CA VAL A 9 -1.10 2.19 6.25
C VAL A 9 0.08 2.26 7.23
N LEU A 10 1.33 2.39 6.74
CA LEU A 10 2.52 2.51 7.57
C LEU A 10 2.87 3.95 7.94
N CYS A 11 2.95 4.84 6.96
CA CYS A 11 3.45 6.21 7.17
C CYS A 11 2.38 7.31 7.07
N GLN A 12 1.14 6.94 6.73
CA GLN A 12 0.00 7.86 6.55
C GLN A 12 0.17 8.88 5.42
N ALA A 13 1.19 8.73 4.57
CA ALA A 13 1.35 9.53 3.36
C ALA A 13 0.21 9.27 2.38
N GLU A 14 -0.23 10.30 1.67
CA GLU A 14 -1.23 10.18 0.61
C GLU A 14 -0.71 9.27 -0.51
N THR A 15 -1.57 8.41 -1.05
CA THR A 15 -1.25 7.53 -2.18
C THR A 15 -1.98 7.97 -3.45
N ASP A 16 -1.65 7.39 -4.60
CA ASP A 16 -2.31 7.74 -5.86
C ASP A 16 -3.69 7.08 -6.04
N TYR A 17 -4.18 6.34 -5.02
CA TYR A 17 -5.38 5.51 -5.14
C TYR A 17 -6.50 6.04 -4.25
N GLU A 18 -7.72 6.10 -4.80
CA GLU A 18 -8.92 6.35 -4.01
C GLU A 18 -9.42 5.06 -3.33
N PRO A 19 -10.07 5.13 -2.16
CA PRO A 19 -10.64 3.99 -1.44
C PRO A 19 -11.58 3.12 -2.27
N GLU A 20 -12.23 3.68 -3.29
CA GLU A 20 -13.14 3.00 -4.21
C GLU A 20 -12.41 2.25 -5.34
N THR A 21 -11.12 2.52 -5.55
CA THR A 21 -10.33 1.85 -6.59
C THR A 21 -10.29 0.36 -6.29
N PRO A 22 -10.63 -0.56 -7.21
CA PRO A 22 -10.57 -1.99 -6.92
C PRO A 22 -9.13 -2.46 -6.63
N SER A 23 -8.93 -3.35 -5.65
CA SER A 23 -7.59 -3.79 -5.20
C SER A 23 -6.72 -4.34 -6.33
N TYR A 24 -7.29 -5.06 -7.29
CA TYR A 24 -6.56 -5.61 -8.45
C TYR A 24 -6.02 -4.56 -9.43
N GLN A 25 -6.45 -3.31 -9.32
CA GLN A 25 -5.93 -2.18 -10.11
C GLN A 25 -4.87 -1.38 -9.35
N ARG A 26 -4.66 -1.67 -8.06
CA ARG A 26 -3.74 -0.95 -7.20
C ARG A 26 -2.36 -1.60 -7.23
N ARG A 27 -1.33 -0.78 -7.37
CA ARG A 27 0.04 -1.21 -7.08
C ARG A 27 0.29 -1.05 -5.60
N ASN A 28 1.19 -1.88 -5.05
CA ASN A 28 1.66 -1.78 -3.67
C ASN A 28 0.54 -1.95 -2.63
N TYR A 29 -0.56 -2.60 -3.00
CA TYR A 29 -1.62 -3.00 -2.09
C TYR A 29 -1.28 -4.37 -1.50
N ILE A 30 -1.34 -4.49 -0.18
CA ILE A 30 -1.16 -5.77 0.50
C ILE A 30 -2.53 -6.23 0.96
N ASP A 31 -2.95 -7.39 0.44
CA ASP A 31 -4.21 -8.00 0.85
C ASP A 31 -4.26 -8.13 2.37
N THR A 32 -5.38 -7.72 2.97
CA THR A 32 -5.63 -7.65 4.43
C THR A 32 -4.88 -6.57 5.21
N ALA A 33 -3.80 -5.99 4.70
CA ALA A 33 -3.07 -4.91 5.38
C ALA A 33 -3.46 -3.51 4.87
N GLY A 34 -3.78 -3.38 3.58
CA GLY A 34 -4.21 -2.12 2.95
C GLY A 34 -3.19 -1.53 1.96
N GLN A 35 -3.39 -0.27 1.59
CA GLN A 35 -2.55 0.43 0.62
C GLN A 35 -1.23 0.91 1.23
N LEU A 36 -0.11 0.70 0.52
CA LEU A 36 1.19 1.30 0.83
C LEU A 36 1.59 2.34 -0.21
N CYS A 37 2.37 3.33 0.20
CA CYS A 37 3.13 4.15 -0.74
C CYS A 37 4.28 3.33 -1.35
N ALA A 38 4.85 3.82 -2.44
CA ALA A 38 5.96 3.15 -3.13
C ALA A 38 7.17 2.92 -2.21
N GLU A 39 7.55 3.91 -1.39
CA GLU A 39 8.70 3.84 -0.49
C GLU A 39 8.54 2.74 0.56
N CYS A 40 7.41 2.73 1.27
CA CYS A 40 7.14 1.71 2.29
C CYS A 40 7.02 0.30 1.70
N TYR A 41 6.45 0.17 0.50
CA TYR A 41 6.37 -1.12 -0.18
C TYR A 41 7.76 -1.63 -0.58
N GLU A 42 8.61 -0.76 -1.11
CA GLU A 42 9.98 -1.10 -1.47
C GLU A 42 10.82 -1.50 -0.25
N GLU A 43 10.68 -0.78 0.88
CA GLU A 43 11.35 -1.13 2.13
C GLU A 43 10.97 -2.54 2.61
N ILE A 44 9.68 -2.87 2.60
CA ILE A 44 9.20 -4.21 2.96
C ILE A 44 9.74 -5.26 1.97
N ALA A 45 9.65 -5.01 0.67
CA ALA A 45 10.08 -5.94 -0.37
C ALA A 45 11.60 -6.22 -0.32
N GLN A 46 12.41 -5.22 0.06
CA GLN A 46 13.85 -5.36 0.22
C GLN A 46 14.24 -6.04 1.54
N ASN A 47 13.35 -6.05 2.53
CA ASN A 47 13.62 -6.62 3.84
C ASN A 47 13.56 -8.16 3.77
N LYS A 48 14.74 -8.78 3.66
CA LYS A 48 14.94 -10.21 3.39
C LYS A 48 14.38 -11.15 4.47
N GLU A 49 14.00 -10.63 5.64
CA GLU A 49 13.41 -11.43 6.73
C GLU A 49 11.96 -11.83 6.48
N TRP A 50 11.25 -11.16 5.56
CA TRP A 50 9.86 -11.49 5.20
C TRP A 50 9.72 -12.77 4.35
N HIS A 51 10.82 -13.32 3.81
CA HIS A 51 10.80 -14.59 3.09
C HIS A 51 10.43 -15.80 3.97
N ASN A 52 10.31 -15.63 5.29
CA ASN A 52 9.92 -16.70 6.22
C ASN A 52 8.43 -16.67 6.63
N LEU A 53 7.60 -15.81 6.03
CA LEU A 53 6.16 -15.69 6.33
C LEU A 53 5.23 -15.95 5.12
N LEU A 54 5.76 -16.50 4.03
CA LEU A 54 5.00 -17.11 2.92
C LEU A 54 5.39 -18.58 2.77
#